data_AF-A0AAV5WDU6-F1
#
_entry.id   AF-A0AAV5WDU6-F1
#
_cell.length_a   1.000
_cell.length_b   1.000
_cell.length_c   1.000
_cell.angle_alpha   90.00
_cell.angle_beta   90.00
_cell.angle_gamma   90.00
#
_symmetry.space_group_name_H-M   'P 1'
#
loop_
_entity.id
_entity.type
_entity.pdbx_description
1 polymer ?
#
loop_
_entity_poly.entity_id
_entity_poly.type
_entity_poly.pdbx_seq_one_letter_code
_entity_poly.pdbx_strand_id
1 'polypeptide(L)'
;YNTKGGMDAQPIEVVEHVLKYLTINDKLNLSATSKRYQSIVVPRIVCRAKSVDLRKIGSNIHFSVCLDDEDSSRKFNNFHDTKTRRYTTRKTENKFFFRIDCSDGKMEQLRLFERAEVASLNIQRDFPLYFEEENVKWMTSLLSGCSIKNMSLVFDRTTLDNLHLLPSFIAAFRCTSIEFLLESASGIKMGTP
;
A
#
# COMPACT_ATOMS: atom_id res chain seq x y z
N TYR A 1 39.94 10.24 -14.26
CA TYR A 1 40.16 9.24 -13.20
C TYR A 1 39.51 7.93 -13.61
N ASN A 2 40.32 6.88 -13.77
CA ASN A 2 39.91 5.56 -14.27
C ASN A 2 39.27 4.78 -13.11
N THR A 3 37.93 4.77 -13.00
CA THR A 3 37.16 4.11 -11.93
C THR A 3 37.00 2.60 -12.15
N LYS A 4 38.11 1.88 -12.40
CA LYS A 4 38.06 0.43 -12.68
C LYS A 4 38.07 -0.49 -11.44
N GLY A 5 37.88 0.03 -10.23
CA GLY A 5 37.95 -0.78 -9.01
C GLY A 5 37.13 -0.26 -7.82
N GLY A 6 36.05 0.47 -8.08
CA GLY A 6 35.19 1.02 -7.03
C GLY A 6 34.09 0.05 -6.60
N MET A 7 33.61 0.21 -5.38
CA MET A 7 32.40 -0.46 -4.88
C MET A 7 31.17 -0.09 -5.77
N ASP A 8 31.21 1.08 -6.43
CA ASP A 8 30.28 1.53 -7.46
C ASP A 8 30.35 0.73 -8.79
N ALA A 9 31.31 -0.18 -8.96
CA ALA A 9 31.41 -1.07 -10.13
C ALA A 9 30.92 -2.51 -9.81
N GLN A 10 30.59 -2.81 -8.56
CA GLN A 10 30.11 -4.14 -8.16
C GLN A 10 28.69 -4.40 -8.66
N PRO A 11 28.25 -5.66 -8.85
CA PRO A 11 26.85 -5.98 -9.15
C PRO A 11 25.89 -5.49 -8.06
N ILE A 12 24.63 -5.18 -8.43
CA ILE A 12 23.66 -4.60 -7.50
C ILE A 12 23.31 -5.56 -6.36
N GLU A 13 23.29 -6.85 -6.64
CA GLU A 13 22.97 -7.93 -5.71
C GLU A 13 24.02 -8.02 -4.59
N VAL A 14 25.29 -7.82 -4.94
CA VAL A 14 26.41 -7.79 -3.99
C VAL A 14 26.28 -6.59 -3.07
N VAL A 15 25.94 -5.43 -3.63
CA VAL A 15 25.73 -4.19 -2.85
C VAL A 15 24.55 -4.34 -1.90
N GLU A 16 23.40 -4.82 -2.38
CA GLU A 16 22.22 -5.07 -1.54
C GLU A 16 22.50 -6.05 -0.41
N HIS A 17 23.32 -7.07 -0.67
CA HIS A 17 23.74 -8.04 0.34
C HIS A 17 24.59 -7.37 1.42
N VAL A 18 25.58 -6.55 1.06
CA VAL A 18 26.41 -5.80 2.02
C VAL A 18 25.56 -4.85 2.85
N LEU A 19 24.58 -4.16 2.24
CA LEU A 19 23.70 -3.26 2.96
C LEU A 19 22.93 -3.97 4.07
N LYS A 20 22.62 -5.27 3.97
CA LYS A 20 21.92 -6.00 5.07
C LYS A 20 22.67 -5.95 6.40
N TYR A 21 24.00 -5.86 6.36
CA TYR A 21 24.88 -5.86 7.53
C TYR A 21 25.16 -4.46 8.10
N LEU A 22 24.72 -3.40 7.42
CA LEU A 22 24.92 -2.02 7.88
C LEU A 22 23.78 -1.56 8.80
N THR A 23 24.15 -0.74 9.79
CA THR A 23 23.18 -0.02 10.61
C THR A 23 22.39 0.97 9.76
N ILE A 24 21.26 1.46 10.28
CA ILE A 24 20.43 2.46 9.58
C ILE A 24 21.22 3.76 9.34
N ASN A 25 22.05 4.18 10.30
CA ASN A 25 22.86 5.39 10.17
C ASN A 25 23.96 5.22 9.12
N ASP A 26 24.63 4.05 9.09
CA ASP A 26 25.68 3.77 8.10
C ASP A 26 25.12 3.69 6.68
N LYS A 27 23.92 3.10 6.55
CA LYS A 27 23.16 3.12 5.31
C LYS A 27 22.94 4.57 4.85
N LEU A 28 22.34 5.41 5.69
CA LEU A 28 22.04 6.80 5.34
C LEU A 28 23.31 7.59 4.96
N ASN A 29 24.41 7.39 5.68
CA ASN A 29 25.70 7.98 5.36
C ASN A 29 26.22 7.52 3.99
N LEU A 30 26.14 6.22 3.69
CA LEU A 30 26.50 5.66 2.38
C LEU A 30 25.59 6.17 1.26
N SER A 31 24.31 6.44 1.57
CA SER A 31 23.37 7.02 0.62
C SER A 31 23.74 8.45 0.20
N ALA A 32 24.47 9.18 1.06
CA ALA A 32 24.92 10.54 0.78
C ALA A 32 26.19 10.59 -0.09
N THR A 33 26.95 9.49 -0.19
CA THR A 33 28.24 9.47 -0.89
C THR A 33 28.14 9.14 -2.38
N SER A 34 27.08 8.44 -2.81
CA SER A 34 26.88 8.05 -4.22
C SER A 34 25.40 8.03 -4.58
N LYS A 35 25.04 8.58 -5.74
CA LYS A 35 23.68 8.48 -6.30
C LYS A 35 23.22 7.02 -6.48
N ARG A 36 24.18 6.12 -6.72
CA ARG A 36 23.93 4.68 -6.84
C ARG A 36 23.49 4.11 -5.50
N TYR A 37 24.25 4.31 -4.43
CA TYR A 37 23.85 3.85 -3.09
C TYR A 37 22.62 4.58 -2.57
N GLN A 38 22.44 5.86 -2.89
CA GLN A 38 21.23 6.58 -2.57
C GLN A 38 19.99 5.88 -3.11
N SER A 39 20.07 5.36 -4.34
CA SER A 39 18.96 4.66 -4.98
C SER A 39 18.63 3.29 -4.37
N ILE A 40 19.60 2.68 -3.69
CA ILE A 40 19.47 1.34 -3.10
C ILE A 40 19.11 1.45 -1.61
N VAL A 41 19.76 2.36 -0.89
CA VAL A 41 19.62 2.56 0.56
C VAL A 41 18.31 3.24 0.91
N VAL A 42 18.07 4.42 0.33
CA VAL A 42 16.83 5.13 0.59
C VAL A 42 15.83 4.42 -0.29
N PRO A 43 14.84 3.71 0.28
CA PRO A 43 13.77 3.17 -0.51
C PRO A 43 13.17 4.35 -1.26
N ARG A 44 13.45 4.47 -2.56
CA ARG A 44 12.86 5.53 -3.37
C ARG A 44 11.36 5.30 -3.21
N ILE A 45 10.69 6.23 -2.55
CA ILE A 45 9.24 6.31 -2.63
C ILE A 45 8.98 6.38 -4.13
N VAL A 46 8.45 5.29 -4.68
CA VAL A 46 8.28 5.15 -6.13
C VAL A 46 7.14 6.06 -6.55
N CYS A 47 6.16 6.28 -5.66
CA CYS A 47 5.07 7.23 -5.89
C CYS A 47 4.51 7.75 -4.57
N ARG A 48 3.94 8.96 -4.63
CA ARG A 48 3.11 9.50 -3.56
C ARG A 48 1.66 9.52 -4.01
N ALA A 49 0.80 9.01 -3.15
CA ALA A 49 -0.64 9.00 -3.36
C ALA A 49 -1.32 9.91 -2.36
N LYS A 50 -2.14 10.83 -2.87
CA LYS A 50 -3.03 11.66 -2.07
C LYS A 50 -4.06 10.79 -1.36
N SER A 51 -4.65 9.85 -2.09
CA SER A 51 -5.62 8.93 -1.52
C SER A 51 -5.62 7.59 -2.22
N VAL A 52 -5.93 6.55 -1.45
CA VAL A 52 -6.30 5.22 -1.96
C VAL A 52 -7.68 4.89 -1.41
N ASP A 53 -8.66 4.71 -2.29
CA ASP A 53 -10.02 4.33 -1.92
C ASP A 53 -10.25 2.86 -2.28
N LEU A 54 -10.79 2.11 -1.32
CA LEU A 54 -11.11 0.70 -1.46
C LEU A 54 -12.60 0.48 -1.33
N ARG A 55 -13.14 -0.37 -2.19
CA ARG A 55 -14.51 -0.87 -2.08
C ARG A 55 -14.63 -2.29 -2.62
N LYS A 56 -15.37 -3.16 -1.94
CA LYS A 56 -15.71 -4.51 -2.43
C LYS A 56 -17.08 -4.44 -3.14
N ILE A 57 -17.25 -5.15 -4.25
CA ILE A 57 -18.51 -5.30 -4.98
C ILE A 57 -18.64 -6.76 -5.41
N GLY A 58 -19.48 -7.52 -4.73
CA GLY A 58 -19.58 -8.96 -4.94
C GLY A 58 -18.22 -9.65 -4.74
N SER A 59 -17.75 -10.40 -5.73
CA SER A 59 -16.42 -11.04 -5.72
C SER A 59 -15.27 -10.11 -6.07
N ASN A 60 -15.52 -8.83 -6.38
CA ASN A 60 -14.50 -7.92 -6.89
C ASN A 60 -14.09 -6.90 -5.85
N ILE A 61 -12.81 -6.54 -5.81
CA ILE A 61 -12.36 -5.36 -5.09
C ILE A 61 -11.96 -4.29 -6.11
N HIS A 62 -12.53 -3.10 -5.92
CA HIS A 62 -12.24 -1.92 -6.70
C HIS A 62 -11.31 -1.01 -5.91
N PHE A 63 -10.26 -0.57 -6.57
CA PHE A 63 -9.30 0.39 -6.04
C PHE A 63 -9.36 1.66 -6.86
N SER A 64 -9.22 2.78 -6.16
CA SER A 64 -9.03 4.08 -6.75
C SER A 64 -7.79 4.68 -6.12
N VAL A 65 -6.77 4.98 -6.94
CA VAL A 65 -5.53 5.60 -6.48
C VAL A 65 -5.45 6.99 -7.08
N CYS A 66 -5.39 8.01 -6.23
CA CYS A 66 -5.19 9.40 -6.61
C CYS A 66 -3.75 9.79 -6.28
N LEU A 67 -2.97 10.16 -7.30
CA LEU A 67 -1.54 10.46 -7.15
C LEU A 67 -1.31 11.97 -6.98
N ASP A 68 -0.26 12.33 -6.25
CA ASP A 68 0.03 13.72 -5.89
C ASP A 68 0.48 14.56 -7.10
N ASP A 69 1.17 13.93 -8.05
CA ASP A 69 1.85 14.61 -9.15
C ASP A 69 2.05 13.69 -10.38
N GLU A 70 2.41 14.30 -11.52
CA GLU A 70 2.61 13.59 -12.78
C GLU A 70 3.80 12.61 -12.78
N ASP A 71 4.84 12.87 -11.99
CA ASP A 71 6.00 11.97 -11.88
C ASP A 71 5.61 10.69 -11.12
N SER A 72 4.86 10.83 -10.02
CA SER A 72 4.21 9.73 -9.31
C SER A 72 3.28 8.94 -10.24
N SER A 73 2.48 9.64 -11.07
CA SER A 73 1.61 9.03 -12.11
C SER A 73 2.37 8.18 -13.11
N ARG A 74 3.50 8.69 -13.62
CA ARG A 74 4.35 7.99 -14.58
C ARG A 74 5.00 6.75 -13.97
N LYS A 75 5.57 6.88 -12.78
CA LYS A 75 6.23 5.77 -12.07
C LYS A 75 5.26 4.67 -11.69
N PHE A 76 4.08 5.05 -11.21
CA PHE A 76 2.99 4.12 -10.91
C PHE A 76 2.54 3.38 -12.17
N ASN A 77 2.35 4.08 -13.30
CA ASN A 77 1.97 3.44 -14.57
C ASN A 77 3.04 2.44 -15.06
N ASN A 78 4.32 2.80 -15.02
CA ASN A 78 5.42 1.93 -15.44
C ASN A 78 5.48 0.61 -14.65
N PHE A 79 5.19 0.65 -13.34
CA PHE A 79 5.13 -0.54 -12.49
C PHE A 79 4.00 -1.49 -12.90
N HIS A 80 2.84 -0.95 -13.29
CA HIS A 80 1.68 -1.73 -13.66
C HIS A 80 1.72 -2.26 -15.10
N ASP A 81 2.31 -1.51 -16.03
CA ASP A 81 2.51 -1.95 -17.42
C ASP A 81 3.41 -3.19 -17.50
N THR A 82 4.30 -3.39 -16.51
CA THR A 82 5.25 -4.51 -16.47
C THR A 82 4.77 -5.73 -15.70
N LYS A 83 3.74 -5.63 -14.83
CA LYS A 83 3.47 -6.72 -13.86
C LYS A 83 2.12 -7.41 -13.91
N THR A 84 1.13 -7.04 -14.72
CA THR A 84 -0.23 -7.50 -14.38
C THR A 84 -1.28 -7.52 -15.48
N ARG A 85 -1.62 -8.75 -15.89
CA ARG A 85 -2.80 -9.11 -16.71
C ARG A 85 -4.11 -9.25 -15.92
N ARG A 86 -4.16 -8.86 -14.64
CA ARG A 86 -5.24 -9.24 -13.70
C ARG A 86 -6.19 -8.12 -13.27
N TYR A 87 -6.10 -6.94 -13.88
CA TYR A 87 -7.01 -5.84 -13.57
C TYR A 87 -7.43 -5.08 -14.81
N THR A 88 -8.67 -4.57 -14.77
CA THR A 88 -9.11 -3.53 -15.70
C THR A 88 -8.68 -2.18 -15.13
N THR A 89 -7.85 -1.46 -15.87
CA THR A 89 -7.40 -0.12 -15.53
C THR A 89 -8.17 0.94 -16.31
N ARG A 90 -8.73 1.92 -15.59
CA ARG A 90 -9.18 3.19 -16.20
C ARG A 90 -8.35 4.32 -15.61
N LYS A 91 -7.81 5.19 -16.47
CA LYS A 91 -7.06 6.37 -16.06
C LYS A 91 -7.86 7.62 -16.38
N THR A 92 -7.88 8.56 -15.44
CA THR A 92 -8.33 9.94 -15.65
C THR A 92 -7.30 10.86 -14.99
N GLU A 93 -6.56 11.65 -15.75
CA GLU A 93 -5.49 12.55 -15.25
C GLU A 93 -4.53 11.86 -14.26
N ASN A 94 -4.74 12.06 -12.95
CA ASN A 94 -3.95 11.54 -11.84
C ASN A 94 -4.63 10.44 -11.02
N LYS A 95 -5.74 9.91 -11.53
CA LYS A 95 -6.54 8.89 -10.86
C LYS A 95 -6.55 7.60 -11.66
N PHE A 96 -6.24 6.51 -10.97
CA PHE A 96 -6.20 5.17 -11.51
C PHE A 96 -7.27 4.33 -10.83
N PHE A 97 -8.09 3.65 -11.63
CA PHE A 97 -9.10 2.74 -11.15
C PHE A 97 -8.69 1.31 -11.49
N PHE A 98 -8.72 0.43 -10.50
CA PHE A 98 -8.46 -1.00 -10.67
C PHE A 98 -9.68 -1.79 -10.24
N ARG A 99 -9.91 -2.90 -10.92
CA ARG A 99 -10.85 -3.94 -10.49
C ARG A 99 -10.11 -5.26 -10.44
N ILE A 100 -10.16 -5.94 -9.31
CA ILE A 100 -9.52 -7.23 -9.06
C ILE A 100 -10.60 -8.24 -8.70
N ASP A 101 -10.66 -9.36 -9.43
CA ASP A 101 -11.55 -10.47 -9.09
C ASP A 101 -10.91 -11.36 -8.01
N CYS A 102 -11.66 -11.62 -6.94
CA CYS A 102 -11.20 -12.39 -5.79
C CYS A 102 -11.62 -13.86 -5.85
N SER A 103 -12.32 -14.30 -6.91
CA SER A 103 -12.78 -15.68 -7.09
C SER A 103 -11.66 -16.73 -7.09
N ASP A 104 -10.45 -16.34 -7.49
CA ASP A 104 -9.39 -17.29 -7.83
C ASP A 104 -8.42 -17.59 -6.68
N GLY A 105 -8.64 -17.01 -5.48
CA GLY A 105 -7.84 -17.26 -4.27
C GLY A 105 -6.37 -16.81 -4.33
N LYS A 106 -5.90 -16.24 -5.45
CA LYS A 106 -4.49 -15.85 -5.67
C LYS A 106 -4.21 -14.38 -5.34
N MET A 107 -4.91 -13.83 -4.35
CA MET A 107 -4.80 -12.42 -3.95
C MET A 107 -3.50 -12.11 -3.20
N GLU A 108 -2.90 -13.10 -2.54
CA GLU A 108 -1.70 -12.93 -1.71
C GLU A 108 -0.44 -12.54 -2.49
N GLN A 109 -0.44 -12.69 -3.82
CA GLN A 109 0.69 -12.33 -4.68
C GLN A 109 0.53 -10.94 -5.33
N LEU A 110 -0.61 -10.29 -5.13
CA LEU A 110 -0.89 -9.00 -5.74
C LEU A 110 -0.34 -7.88 -4.88
N ARG A 111 0.31 -6.91 -5.52
CA ARG A 111 0.77 -5.67 -4.91
C ARG A 111 0.38 -4.51 -5.80
N LEU A 112 -0.25 -3.50 -5.23
CA LEU A 112 -0.58 -2.26 -5.93
C LEU A 112 0.63 -1.35 -6.06
N PHE A 113 1.52 -1.38 -5.08
CA PHE A 113 2.66 -0.48 -5.03
C PHE A 113 3.93 -1.29 -4.85
N GLU A 114 5.00 -0.85 -5.51
CA GLU A 114 6.33 -1.31 -5.15
C GLU A 114 6.73 -0.73 -3.79
N ARG A 115 6.69 0.60 -3.70
CA ARG A 115 6.86 1.40 -2.47
C ARG A 115 6.13 2.73 -2.62
N ALA A 116 5.21 3.05 -1.71
CA ALA A 116 4.41 4.27 -1.80
C ALA A 116 4.23 4.96 -0.44
N GLU A 117 4.12 6.28 -0.47
CA GLU A 117 3.61 7.06 0.64
C GLU A 117 2.16 7.46 0.32
N VAL A 118 1.22 7.04 1.16
CA VAL A 118 -0.21 7.25 0.97
C VAL A 118 -0.70 8.20 2.06
N ALA A 119 -1.15 9.39 1.69
CA ALA A 119 -1.61 10.37 2.66
C ALA A 119 -2.93 9.94 3.33
N SER A 120 -3.82 9.27 2.58
CA SER A 120 -5.12 8.82 3.09
C SER A 120 -5.52 7.48 2.48
N LEU A 121 -5.83 6.50 3.32
CA LEU A 121 -6.47 5.25 2.92
C LEU A 121 -7.94 5.29 3.35
N ASN A 122 -8.87 5.26 2.40
CA ASN A 122 -10.30 5.28 2.68
C ASN A 122 -10.94 3.94 2.31
N ILE A 123 -11.48 3.24 3.31
CA ILE A 123 -12.31 2.07 3.10
C ILE A 123 -13.77 2.54 3.04
N GLN A 124 -14.42 2.46 1.87
CA GLN A 124 -15.74 3.07 1.67
C GLN A 124 -16.85 2.33 2.43
N ARG A 125 -17.83 3.12 2.91
CA ARG A 125 -18.98 2.69 3.72
C ARG A 125 -19.95 1.76 3.00
N ASP A 126 -20.13 1.95 1.70
CA ASP A 126 -21.16 1.22 0.92
C ASP A 126 -20.88 -0.30 0.82
N PHE A 127 -19.71 -0.74 1.27
CA PHE A 127 -19.39 -2.14 1.50
C PHE A 127 -18.33 -2.23 2.60
N PRO A 128 -18.68 -2.64 3.83
CA PRO A 128 -17.65 -2.92 4.82
C PRO A 128 -16.77 -4.02 4.25
N LEU A 129 -15.49 -3.71 4.06
CA LEU A 129 -14.46 -4.74 4.15
C LEU A 129 -14.53 -5.20 5.60
N TYR A 130 -15.41 -6.16 5.87
CA TYR A 130 -15.50 -6.79 7.18
C TYR A 130 -14.07 -7.15 7.58
N PHE A 131 -13.67 -6.76 8.79
CA PHE A 131 -12.38 -7.13 9.35
C PHE A 131 -12.37 -8.65 9.61
N GLU A 132 -12.44 -9.44 8.55
CA GLU A 132 -12.24 -10.88 8.59
C GLU A 132 -10.76 -11.13 8.31
N GLU A 133 -10.25 -12.22 8.88
CA GLU A 133 -8.83 -12.53 8.77
C GLU A 133 -8.34 -12.63 7.32
N GLU A 134 -9.16 -13.17 6.43
CA GLU A 134 -8.86 -13.28 5.00
C GLU A 134 -8.79 -11.90 4.31
N ASN A 135 -9.78 -11.03 4.54
CA ASN A 135 -9.80 -9.68 3.99
C ASN A 135 -8.59 -8.86 4.50
N VAL A 136 -8.24 -8.99 5.79
CA VAL A 136 -7.07 -8.35 6.40
C VAL A 136 -5.77 -8.81 5.75
N LYS A 137 -5.59 -10.12 5.55
CA LYS A 137 -4.42 -10.69 4.87
C LYS A 137 -4.30 -10.18 3.44
N TRP A 138 -5.41 -10.14 2.70
CA TRP A 138 -5.42 -9.64 1.32
C TRP A 138 -5.06 -8.18 1.23
N MET A 139 -5.66 -7.32 2.07
CA MET A 139 -5.33 -5.90 2.11
C MET A 139 -3.86 -5.67 2.49
N THR A 140 -3.36 -6.44 3.46
CA THR A 140 -1.95 -6.39 3.88
C THR A 140 -1.00 -6.74 2.74
N SER A 141 -1.31 -7.78 1.97
CA SER A 141 -0.48 -8.14 0.81
C SER A 141 -0.58 -7.08 -0.28
N LEU A 142 -1.79 -6.63 -0.59
CA LEU A 142 -2.02 -5.71 -1.70
C LEU A 142 -1.41 -4.33 -1.50
N LEU A 143 -1.48 -3.82 -0.27
CA LEU A 143 -0.90 -2.55 0.14
C LEU A 143 0.51 -2.73 0.72
N SER A 144 1.11 -3.92 0.57
CA SER A 144 2.50 -4.14 1.00
C SER A 144 3.43 -3.15 0.28
N GLY A 145 4.34 -2.54 1.04
CA GLY A 145 5.21 -1.47 0.55
C GLY A 145 4.62 -0.06 0.70
N CYS A 146 3.39 0.09 1.19
CA CYS A 146 2.82 1.40 1.52
C CYS A 146 3.19 1.84 2.93
N SER A 147 3.50 3.13 3.08
CA SER A 147 3.41 3.86 4.35
C SER A 147 2.16 4.73 4.31
N ILE A 148 1.22 4.49 5.20
CA ILE A 148 -0.07 5.18 5.21
C ILE A 148 -0.04 6.24 6.32
N LYS A 149 -0.42 7.49 6.05
CA LYS A 149 -0.50 8.51 7.11
C LYS A 149 -1.80 8.41 7.88
N ASN A 150 -2.92 8.49 7.16
CA ASN A 150 -4.25 8.45 7.73
C ASN A 150 -5.02 7.28 7.16
N MET A 151 -5.69 6.52 8.03
CA MET A 151 -6.52 5.40 7.63
C MET A 151 -7.94 5.59 8.17
N SER A 152 -8.92 5.61 7.27
CA SER A 152 -10.33 5.75 7.59
C SER A 152 -11.00 4.37 7.51
N LEU A 153 -11.49 3.88 8.65
CA LEU A 153 -12.09 2.56 8.79
C LEU A 153 -13.56 2.69 9.19
N VAL A 154 -14.44 2.05 8.44
CA VAL A 154 -15.86 2.00 8.76
C VAL A 154 -16.11 0.89 9.77
N PHE A 155 -16.79 1.23 10.86
CA PHE A 155 -17.12 0.32 11.95
C PHE A 155 -18.59 -0.06 11.89
N ASP A 156 -18.83 -1.34 11.56
CA ASP A 156 -20.10 -2.02 11.73
C ASP A 156 -20.00 -3.06 12.86
N ARG A 157 -21.11 -3.76 13.13
CA ARG A 157 -21.17 -4.78 14.20
C ARG A 157 -20.14 -5.90 13.99
N THR A 158 -19.98 -6.37 12.76
CA THR A 158 -19.04 -7.44 12.41
C THR A 158 -17.58 -7.01 12.56
N THR A 159 -17.27 -5.74 12.30
CA THR A 159 -15.95 -5.14 12.51
C THR A 159 -15.64 -5.02 14.01
N LEU A 160 -16.65 -4.70 14.84
CA LEU A 160 -16.50 -4.69 16.30
C LEU A 160 -16.14 -6.07 16.84
N ASP A 161 -16.79 -7.14 16.35
CA ASP A 161 -16.50 -8.51 16.77
C ASP A 161 -15.05 -8.94 16.43
N ASN A 162 -14.46 -8.32 15.39
CA ASN A 162 -13.11 -8.61 14.91
C ASN A 162 -12.07 -7.53 15.22
N LEU A 163 -12.35 -6.64 16.17
CA LEU A 163 -11.45 -5.56 16.59
C LEU A 163 -10.04 -6.01 16.97
N HIS A 164 -9.89 -7.26 17.41
CA HIS A 164 -8.61 -7.86 17.78
C HIS A 164 -7.62 -7.98 16.60
N LEU A 165 -8.10 -7.96 15.35
CA LEU A 165 -7.25 -7.97 14.14
C LEU A 165 -6.69 -6.60 13.76
N LEU A 166 -7.24 -5.53 14.34
CA LEU A 166 -6.91 -4.16 13.96
C LEU A 166 -5.45 -3.78 14.30
N PRO A 167 -4.89 -4.10 15.49
CA PRO A 167 -3.52 -3.70 15.82
C PRO A 167 -2.47 -4.27 14.87
N SER A 168 -2.60 -5.54 14.48
CA SER A 168 -1.66 -6.20 13.55
C SER A 168 -1.78 -5.62 12.13
N PHE A 169 -3.01 -5.33 11.69
CA PHE A 169 -3.27 -4.67 10.42
C PHE A 169 -2.64 -3.28 10.36
N ILE A 170 -2.86 -2.44 11.37
CA ILE A 170 -2.29 -1.07 11.44
C ILE A 170 -0.76 -1.11 11.42
N ALA A 171 -0.17 -2.03 12.19
CA ALA A 171 1.28 -2.16 12.30
C ALA A 171 1.93 -2.46 10.93
N ALA A 172 1.22 -3.12 10.01
CA ALA A 172 1.73 -3.42 8.69
C ALA A 172 2.00 -2.18 7.81
N PHE A 173 1.34 -1.04 8.07
CA PHE A 173 1.39 0.14 7.19
C PHE A 173 2.04 1.37 7.79
N ARG A 174 2.62 1.27 9.00
CA ARG A 174 3.21 2.41 9.73
C ARG A 174 2.24 3.59 9.83
N CYS A 175 0.97 3.28 10.10
CA CYS A 175 -0.09 4.28 10.16
C CYS A 175 0.17 5.31 11.26
N THR A 176 0.02 6.61 10.95
CA THR A 176 0.19 7.69 11.95
C THR A 176 -1.12 8.10 12.62
N SER A 177 -2.25 7.98 11.93
CA SER A 177 -3.56 8.37 12.42
C SER A 177 -4.64 7.45 11.86
N ILE A 178 -5.67 7.19 12.66
CA ILE A 178 -6.80 6.34 12.28
C ILE A 178 -8.08 7.07 12.62
N GLU A 179 -8.96 7.16 11.63
CA GLU A 179 -10.30 7.68 11.78
C GLU A 179 -11.29 6.52 11.76
N PHE A 180 -12.16 6.47 12.76
CA PHE A 180 -13.23 5.47 12.84
C PHE A 180 -14.55 6.10 12.43
N LEU A 181 -15.09 5.61 11.32
CA LEU A 181 -16.38 6.04 10.78
C LEU A 181 -17.45 5.09 11.32
N LEU A 182 -18.17 5.52 12.34
CA LEU A 182 -19.29 4.75 12.88
C LEU A 182 -20.43 4.72 11.85
N GLU A 183 -20.83 3.52 11.43
CA GLU A 183 -22.05 3.39 10.67
C GLU A 183 -23.25 3.72 11.57
N SER A 184 -24.09 4.68 11.15
CA SER A 184 -25.27 5.05 11.92
C SER A 184 -26.10 3.81 12.23
N ALA A 185 -26.34 3.59 13.52
CA ALA A 185 -27.23 2.58 14.08
C ALA A 185 -28.72 2.78 13.70
N SER A 186 -29.04 3.52 12.63
CA SER A 186 -30.41 3.74 12.16
C SER A 186 -31.11 2.47 11.63
N GLY A 187 -30.40 1.34 11.57
CA GLY A 187 -30.97 0.00 11.37
C GLY A 187 -31.21 -0.79 12.66
N ILE A 188 -30.77 -0.28 13.82
CA ILE A 188 -31.06 -0.89 15.12
C ILE A 188 -32.46 -0.45 15.53
N LYS A 189 -33.47 -1.23 15.16
CA LYS A 189 -34.70 -1.29 15.96
C LYS A 189 -34.26 -1.75 17.35
N MET A 190 -34.09 -0.79 18.26
CA MET A 190 -33.95 -1.06 19.68
C MET A 190 -35.20 -1.84 20.09
N GLY A 191 -35.09 -3.16 20.17
CA GLY A 191 -36.06 -3.97 20.87
C GLY A 191 -36.04 -3.51 22.32
N THR A 192 -37.13 -2.88 22.74
CA THR A 192 -37.42 -2.57 24.14
C THR A 192 -37.32 -3.84 24.98
N PRO A 193 -36.53 -3.86 26.06
CA PRO A 193 -36.94 -4.48 27.30
C PRO A 193 -37.95 -3.60 28.04
#